data_AF-A0A8D8AH32-F1
#
_entry.id   AF-A0A8D8AH32-F1
#
_cell.length_a   1.000
_cell.length_b   1.000
_cell.length_c   1.000
_cell.angle_alpha   90.00
_cell.angle_beta   90.00
_cell.angle_gamma   90.00
#
_symmetry.space_group_name_H-M   'P 1'
#
loop_
_entity.id
_entity.type
_entity.pdbx_description
1 polymer ?
#
loop_
_entity_poly.entity_id
_entity_poly.type
_entity_poly.pdbx_seq_one_letter_code
_entity_poly.pdbx_strand_id
1 'polypeptide(L)'
;LRLVNFAAARGMAICSTFFARMNIRKHTWRHPNGESCTQIDHVLVDGRHFSDVMDVRSYRGPNIDSDHFLVACKIRARLSNVLTPRTARIARLNVQRLASSDVAAEYS
;
A
#
# COMPACT_ATOMS: atom_id res chain seq x y z
N LEU A 1 -24.60 -11.92 2.00
CA LEU A 1 -24.49 -10.45 2.18
C LEU A 1 -23.92 -9.85 0.88
N ARG A 2 -24.57 -8.86 0.25
CA ARG A 2 -24.02 -8.20 -0.95
C ARG A 2 -22.96 -7.18 -0.56
N LEU A 3 -21.88 -7.03 -1.35
CA LEU A 3 -20.78 -6.08 -1.07
C LEU A 3 -21.29 -4.64 -0.87
N VAL A 4 -22.23 -4.21 -1.70
CA VAL A 4 -22.88 -2.89 -1.58
C VAL A 4 -23.59 -2.70 -0.23
N ASN A 5 -24.26 -3.73 0.29
CA ASN A 5 -24.94 -3.65 1.58
C ASN A 5 -23.93 -3.56 2.73
N PHE A 6 -22.83 -4.30 2.63
CA PHE A 6 -21.73 -4.22 3.60
C PHE A 6 -21.06 -2.85 3.61
N ALA A 7 -20.78 -2.29 2.42
CA ALA A 7 -20.18 -0.97 2.28
C ALA A 7 -21.10 0.13 2.86
N ALA A 8 -22.39 0.09 2.52
CA ALA A 8 -23.39 1.03 3.05
C ALA A 8 -23.51 0.94 4.58
N ALA A 9 -23.60 -0.28 5.13
CA ALA A 9 -23.75 -0.48 6.56
C ALA A 9 -22.54 -0.01 7.39
N ARG A 10 -21.34 0.07 6.77
CA ARG A 10 -20.09 0.49 7.43
C ARG A 10 -19.61 1.87 7.00
N GLY A 11 -20.38 2.62 6.22
CA GLY A 11 -19.98 3.94 5.73
C GLY A 11 -18.71 3.90 4.87
N MET A 12 -18.52 2.86 4.06
CA MET A 12 -17.37 2.71 3.17
C MET A 12 -17.72 3.04 1.73
N ALA A 13 -16.73 3.54 0.98
CA ALA A 13 -16.82 3.76 -0.45
C ALA A 13 -16.17 2.58 -1.21
N ILE A 14 -16.86 2.08 -2.24
CA ILE A 14 -16.32 1.08 -3.18
C ILE A 14 -15.53 1.81 -4.26
N CYS A 15 -14.31 2.25 -3.94
CA CYS A 15 -13.53 3.18 -4.77
C CYS A 15 -13.32 2.74 -6.23
N SER A 16 -13.28 1.43 -6.50
CA SER A 16 -13.19 0.88 -7.87
C SER A 16 -14.32 1.31 -8.82
N THR A 17 -15.45 1.81 -8.31
CA THR A 17 -16.61 2.23 -9.12
C THR A 17 -16.70 3.75 -9.34
N PHE A 18 -15.86 4.56 -8.69
CA PHE A 18 -15.97 6.02 -8.71
C PHE A 18 -15.18 6.70 -9.83
N PHE A 19 -14.24 5.99 -10.47
CA PHE A 19 -13.40 6.54 -11.52
C PHE A 19 -13.88 6.10 -12.90
N ALA A 20 -14.21 7.05 -13.76
CA ALA A 20 -14.59 6.77 -15.14
C ALA A 20 -13.43 6.11 -15.91
N ARG A 21 -13.71 4.97 -16.55
CA ARG A 21 -12.71 4.21 -17.33
C ARG A 21 -13.33 3.52 -18.52
N MET A 22 -12.49 3.26 -19.53
CA MET A 22 -12.79 2.31 -20.60
C MET A 22 -13.14 0.94 -20.00
N ASN A 23 -14.17 0.27 -20.54
CA ASN A 23 -14.65 -1.02 -20.02
C ASN A 23 -13.54 -2.07 -19.93
N ILE A 24 -12.64 -2.09 -20.91
CA ILE A 24 -11.47 -2.99 -20.94
C ILE A 24 -10.52 -2.83 -19.73
N ARG A 25 -10.61 -1.73 -18.96
CA ARG A 25 -9.79 -1.47 -17.76
C ARG A 25 -10.55 -1.64 -16.45
N LYS A 26 -11.82 -2.09 -16.49
CA LYS A 26 -12.66 -2.36 -15.31
C LYS A 26 -12.55 -3.79 -14.82
N HIS A 27 -12.16 -4.71 -15.70
CA HIS A 27 -12.03 -6.13 -15.37
C HIS A 27 -10.88 -6.39 -14.41
N THR A 28 -11.06 -7.34 -13.50
CA THR A 28 -10.06 -7.78 -12.52
C THR A 28 -9.78 -9.27 -12.60
N TRP A 29 -10.60 -10.01 -13.35
CA TRP A 29 -10.47 -11.44 -13.55
C TRP A 29 -10.85 -11.80 -14.98
N ARG A 30 -10.15 -12.79 -15.54
CA ARG A 30 -10.39 -13.34 -16.86
C ARG A 30 -10.67 -14.84 -16.73
N HIS A 31 -11.77 -15.30 -17.31
CA HIS A 31 -12.07 -16.73 -17.31
C HIS A 31 -10.94 -17.52 -18.01
N PRO A 32 -10.55 -18.72 -17.53
CA PRO A 32 -9.44 -19.49 -18.10
C PRO A 32 -9.54 -19.78 -19.61
N ASN A 33 -10.75 -19.98 -20.13
CA ASN A 33 -11.01 -20.14 -21.58
C ASN A 33 -10.91 -18.83 -22.38
N GLY A 34 -10.69 -17.70 -21.71
CA GLY A 34 -10.51 -16.39 -22.31
C GLY A 34 -11.79 -15.69 -22.81
N GLU A 35 -12.97 -16.31 -22.67
CA GLU A 35 -14.23 -15.84 -23.28
C GLU A 35 -14.84 -14.65 -22.55
N SER A 36 -14.61 -14.52 -21.25
CA SER A 36 -15.22 -13.47 -20.43
C SER A 36 -14.24 -12.85 -19.45
N CYS A 37 -14.50 -11.59 -19.11
CA CYS A 37 -13.77 -10.84 -18.10
C CYS A 37 -14.78 -10.20 -17.16
N THR A 38 -14.55 -10.31 -15.86
CA THR A 38 -15.45 -9.78 -14.82
C THR A 38 -14.70 -8.84 -13.89
N GLN A 39 -15.44 -8.11 -13.07
CA GLN A 39 -14.89 -7.30 -11.97
C GLN A 39 -15.36 -7.97 -10.67
N ILE A 40 -14.46 -8.67 -10.00
CA ILE A 40 -14.74 -9.38 -8.74
C ILE A 40 -13.84 -8.91 -7.59
N ASP A 41 -12.77 -8.19 -7.91
CA ASP A 41 -11.85 -7.60 -6.95
C ASP A 41 -12.16 -6.11 -6.80
N HIS A 42 -12.35 -5.66 -5.56
CA HIS A 42 -12.75 -4.29 -5.27
C HIS A 42 -11.90 -3.69 -4.15
N VAL A 43 -11.58 -2.40 -4.28
CA VAL A 43 -10.92 -1.62 -3.23
C VAL A 43 -12.00 -0.84 -2.49
N LEU A 44 -12.11 -1.07 -1.19
CA LEU A 44 -13.00 -0.34 -0.29
C LEU A 44 -12.16 0.53 0.65
N VAL A 45 -12.65 1.74 0.92
CA VAL A 45 -12.06 2.65 1.91
C VAL A 45 -13.16 3.17 2.83
N ASP A 46 -12.81 3.45 4.08
CA ASP A 46 -13.66 4.24 4.99
C ASP A 46 -14.03 5.57 4.33
N GLY A 47 -15.31 5.94 4.34
CA GLY A 47 -15.81 7.16 3.72
C GLY A 47 -15.08 8.43 4.18
N ARG A 48 -14.54 8.45 5.40
CA ARG A 48 -13.74 9.58 5.92
C ARG A 48 -12.45 9.83 5.12
N HIS A 49 -11.91 8.80 4.47
CA HIS A 49 -10.67 8.86 3.69
C HIS A 49 -10.91 8.82 2.19
N PHE A 50 -12.18 8.89 1.74
CA PHE A 50 -12.53 8.79 0.32
C PHE A 50 -11.80 9.84 -0.53
N SER A 51 -11.67 11.07 -0.04
CA SER A 51 -10.97 12.16 -0.75
C SER A 51 -9.47 11.94 -0.93
N ASP A 52 -8.88 11.00 -0.20
CA ASP A 52 -7.46 10.66 -0.32
C ASP A 52 -7.21 9.61 -1.41
N VAL A 53 -8.26 8.91 -1.87
CA VAL A 53 -8.16 7.99 -3.01
C VAL A 53 -8.09 8.80 -4.30
N MET A 54 -6.94 8.75 -4.95
CA MET A 54 -6.68 9.50 -6.19
C MET A 54 -7.05 8.71 -7.43
N ASP A 55 -6.94 7.37 -7.39
CA ASP A 55 -7.17 6.51 -8.55
C ASP A 55 -7.32 5.04 -8.12
N VAL A 56 -8.22 4.27 -8.74
CA VAL A 56 -8.27 2.79 -8.61
C VAL A 56 -8.36 2.14 -9.98
N ARG A 57 -7.40 1.29 -10.36
CA ARG A 57 -7.28 0.72 -11.70
C ARG A 57 -6.82 -0.73 -11.73
N SER A 58 -7.28 -1.46 -12.73
CA SER A 58 -6.74 -2.77 -13.10
C SER A 58 -5.64 -2.64 -14.17
N TYR A 59 -4.61 -3.46 -14.07
CA TYR A 59 -3.50 -3.54 -15.02
C TYR A 59 -3.51 -4.88 -15.74
N ARG A 60 -3.59 -4.83 -17.06
CA ARG A 60 -3.63 -6.01 -17.95
C ARG A 60 -2.29 -6.40 -18.56
N GLY A 61 -1.27 -5.54 -18.42
CA GLY A 61 0.05 -5.75 -19.01
C GLY A 61 0.99 -6.63 -18.18
N PRO A 62 1.07 -6.47 -16.84
CA PRO A 62 1.90 -7.32 -16.01
C PRO A 62 1.46 -8.78 -16.11
N ASN A 63 2.39 -9.69 -16.42
CA ASN A 63 2.16 -11.11 -16.26
C ASN A 63 2.36 -11.47 -14.78
N ILE A 64 1.28 -11.85 -14.12
CA ILE A 64 1.30 -12.25 -12.70
C ILE A 64 1.08 -13.75 -12.51
N ASP A 65 1.12 -14.53 -13.60
CA ASP A 65 0.87 -15.98 -13.62
C ASP A 65 -0.45 -16.37 -12.92
N SER A 66 -1.48 -15.54 -13.13
CA SER A 66 -2.83 -15.73 -12.60
C SER A 66 -3.85 -15.29 -13.63
N ASP A 67 -5.05 -15.84 -13.52
CA ASP A 67 -6.26 -15.41 -14.20
C ASP A 67 -6.79 -14.03 -13.72
N HIS A 68 -6.19 -13.48 -12.66
CA HIS A 68 -6.47 -12.12 -12.19
C HIS A 68 -5.63 -11.06 -12.89
N PHE A 69 -6.21 -9.86 -13.03
CA PHE A 69 -5.50 -8.64 -13.35
C PHE A 69 -5.11 -7.92 -12.05
N LEU A 70 -3.92 -7.34 -12.02
CA LEU A 70 -3.47 -6.58 -10.87
C LEU A 70 -4.36 -5.35 -10.65
N VAL A 71 -4.98 -5.23 -9.47
CA VAL A 71 -5.72 -4.04 -9.05
C VAL A 71 -4.81 -3.17 -8.18
N ALA A 72 -4.65 -1.89 -8.53
CA ALA A 72 -3.94 -0.94 -7.70
C ALA A 72 -4.77 0.28 -7.37
N CYS A 73 -4.51 0.81 -6.18
CA CYS A 73 -5.08 2.03 -5.65
C CYS A 73 -3.97 3.06 -5.42
N LYS A 74 -4.13 4.26 -5.98
CA LYS A 74 -3.28 5.41 -5.69
C LYS A 74 -3.91 6.24 -4.58
N ILE A 75 -3.21 6.38 -3.46
CA ILE A 75 -3.69 7.10 -2.28
C ILE A 75 -2.76 8.27 -1.99
N ARG A 76 -3.33 9.41 -1.62
CA ARG A 76 -2.62 10.57 -1.09
C ARG A 76 -2.43 10.39 0.42
N ALA A 77 -1.22 10.09 0.86
CA ALA A 77 -0.91 10.04 2.28
C ALA A 77 -0.86 11.47 2.87
N ARG A 78 -1.62 11.71 3.94
CA ARG A 78 -1.56 12.93 4.75
C ARG A 78 -0.90 12.61 6.08
N LEU A 79 0.42 12.54 6.09
CA LEU A 79 1.18 12.29 7.31
C LEU A 79 1.46 13.61 8.01
N SER A 80 1.20 13.67 9.31
CA SER A 80 1.73 14.75 10.14
C SER A 80 3.25 14.60 10.20
N ASN A 81 3.98 15.64 9.81
CA ASN A 81 5.42 15.70 10.02
C ASN A 81 5.68 15.84 11.52
N VAL A 82 5.79 14.72 12.22
CA VAL A 82 6.40 14.69 13.55
C VAL A 82 7.90 14.78 13.31
N LEU A 83 8.45 15.99 13.39
CA LEU A 83 9.89 16.17 13.47
C LEU A 83 10.34 15.55 14.79
N THR A 84 10.72 14.27 14.78
CA THR A 84 11.53 13.74 15.87
C THR A 84 12.81 14.55 15.89
N PRO A 85 13.16 15.24 16.99
CA PRO A 85 14.46 15.89 17.08
C PRO A 85 15.49 14.81 16.79
N ARG A 86 16.28 15.00 15.73
CA ARG A 86 17.29 14.04 15.26
C ARG A 86 17.99 13.52 16.50
N THR A 87 17.79 12.24 16.81
CA THR A 87 18.31 11.57 18.00
C THR A 87 19.70 12.12 18.24
N ALA A 88 19.92 12.72 19.41
CA ALA A 88 21.17 13.36 19.80
C ALA A 88 22.30 12.53 19.20
N ARG A 89 23.01 13.13 18.23
CA ARG A 89 24.01 12.51 17.36
C ARG A 89 24.70 11.40 18.16
N ILE A 90 24.47 10.12 17.82
CA ILE A 90 25.07 8.99 18.55
C ILE A 90 26.52 9.37 18.79
N ALA A 91 26.88 9.55 20.07
CA ALA A 91 28.19 10.03 20.43
C ALA A 91 29.19 9.11 19.73
N ARG A 92 30.09 9.68 18.93
CA ARG A 92 31.08 8.87 18.20
C ARG A 92 31.87 8.08 19.25
N LEU A 93 31.78 6.76 19.20
CA LEU A 93 32.58 5.88 20.02
C LEU A 93 34.05 6.21 19.77
N ASN A 94 34.78 6.52 20.84
CA ASN A 94 36.21 6.79 20.76
C ASN A 94 36.97 5.46 20.60
N VAL A 95 36.98 4.93 19.38
CA VAL A 95 37.65 3.68 19.02
C VAL A 95 39.17 3.72 19.23
N GLN A 96 39.79 4.90 19.29
CA GLN A 96 41.22 5.02 19.65
C GLN A 96 41.50 4.60 21.09
N ARG A 97 40.49 4.70 21.96
CA ARG A 97 40.58 4.30 23.37
C ARG A 97 40.71 2.78 23.56
N LEU A 98 40.34 2.00 22.54
CA LEU A 98 40.51 0.54 22.54
C LEU A 98 41.94 0.10 22.22
N ALA A 99 42.81 1.01 21.77
CA ALA A 99 44.20 0.71 21.44
C ALA A 99 45.17 0.86 22.62
N SER A 100 44.72 1.43 23.75
CA SER A 100 45.55 1.52 24.96
C SER A 100 45.63 0.18 25.68
N SER A 101 46.84 -0.23 26.07
CA SER A 101 47.11 -1.43 26.85
C SER A 101 46.29 -1.54 28.13
N ASP A 102 46.07 -0.40 28.80
CA ASP A 102 45.41 -0.33 30.09
C ASP A 102 43.92 -0.66 29.98
N VAL A 103 43.30 -0.24 28.87
CA VAL A 103 41.90 -0.56 28.56
C VAL A 103 41.76 -2.02 28.12
N ALA A 104 42.73 -2.57 27.36
CA ALA A 104 42.68 -3.99 27.00
C ALA A 104 42.74 -4.90 28.24
N ALA A 105 43.56 -4.53 29.24
CA ALA A 105 43.68 -5.25 30.50
C ALA A 105 42.42 -5.19 31.37
N GLU A 106 41.63 -4.12 31.29
CA GLU A 106 40.37 -3.95 32.05
C GLU A 106 39.26 -4.90 31.59
N TYR A 107 39.29 -5.32 30.31
CA TYR A 107 38.29 -6.19 29.69
C TYR A 107 38.84 -7.59 29.30
N SER A 108 39.99 -7.99 29.87
CA SER A 108 40.58 -9.33 29.76
C SER A 108 40.14 -10.21 30.94
#